data_AF-A0A7J9LXM9-F1
#
_entry.id   AF-A0A7J9LXM9-F1
#
_cell.length_a   1.000
_cell.length_b   1.000
_cell.length_c   1.000
_cell.angle_alpha   90.00
_cell.angle_beta   90.00
_cell.angle_gamma   90.00
#
_symmetry.space_group_name_H-M   'P 1'
#
loop_
_entity.id
_entity.type
_entity.pdbx_description
1 polymer ?
#
loop_
_entity_poly.entity_id
_entity_poly.type
_entity_poly.pdbx_seq_one_letter_code
_entity_poly.pdbx_strand_id
1 'polypeptide(L)' 'MGKRKSKAKSAPKKRMDKLDAIFSCPFCNHGTGVECR' A
#
# COMPACT_ATOMS: atom_id res chain seq x y z
N MET A 1 -6.60 23.51 34.61
CA MET A 1 -6.94 23.78 33.19
C MET A 1 -5.78 23.36 32.28
N GLY A 2 -5.65 22.08 31.96
CA GLY A 2 -4.55 21.55 31.14
C GLY A 2 -4.90 21.52 29.65
N LYS A 3 -4.09 22.15 28.80
CA LYS A 3 -4.26 22.12 27.35
C LYS A 3 -4.06 20.67 26.85
N ARG A 4 -5.14 20.00 26.47
CA ARG A 4 -5.07 18.67 25.83
C ARG A 4 -4.30 18.82 24.52
N LYS A 5 -3.18 18.09 24.36
CA LYS A 5 -2.48 18.00 23.07
C LYS A 5 -3.45 17.41 22.05
N SER A 6 -3.84 18.18 21.05
CA SER A 6 -4.65 17.67 19.95
C SER A 6 -3.86 16.56 19.27
N LYS A 7 -4.47 15.38 19.15
CA LYS A 7 -3.92 14.28 18.37
C LYS A 7 -3.81 14.78 16.93
N ALA A 8 -2.58 15.04 16.47
CA ALA A 8 -2.36 15.51 15.10
C ALA A 8 -2.98 14.49 14.15
N LYS A 9 -3.82 14.95 13.22
CA LYS A 9 -4.40 14.07 12.20
C LYS A 9 -3.24 13.49 11.40
N SER A 10 -3.26 12.18 11.17
CA SER A 10 -2.25 11.54 10.32
C SER A 10 -2.25 12.21 8.95
N ALA A 11 -1.07 12.38 8.37
CA ALA A 11 -0.92 12.95 7.04
C ALA A 11 -1.86 12.22 6.05
N PRO A 12 -2.47 12.94 5.09
CA PRO A 12 -3.28 12.33 4.05
C PRO A 12 -2.48 11.20 3.39
N LYS A 13 -3.01 9.98 3.39
CA LYS A 13 -2.38 8.87 2.67
C LYS A 13 -2.33 9.27 1.19
N LYS A 14 -1.13 9.32 0.62
CA LYS A 14 -0.96 9.43 -0.83
C LYS A 14 -1.77 8.29 -1.45
N ARG A 15 -2.65 8.62 -2.40
CA ARG A 15 -3.32 7.59 -3.19
C ARG A 15 -2.22 6.83 -3.91
N MET A 16 -1.99 5.58 -3.52
CA MET A 16 -1.27 4.64 -4.37
C MET A 16 -2.29 4.24 -5.42
N ASP A 17 -2.06 4.68 -6.66
CA ASP A 17 -2.77 4.10 -7.78
C ASP A 17 -2.60 2.58 -7.72
N LYS A 18 -3.62 1.83 -8.15
CA LYS A 18 -3.54 0.37 -8.24
C LYS A 18 -2.42 0.06 -9.22
N LEU A 19 -1.21 -0.15 -8.71
CA LEU A 19 -0.09 -0.62 -9.50
C LEU A 19 -0.50 -1.98 -10.05
N ASP A 20 -0.27 -2.20 -11.34
CA ASP A 20 -0.42 -3.51 -11.93
C ASP A 20 0.57 -4.44 -11.22
N ALA A 21 0.06 -5.31 -10.34
CA ALA A 21 0.85 -6.30 -9.59
C ALA A 21 1.25 -7.48 -10.49
N ILE A 22 1.62 -7.19 -11.75
CA ILE A 22 2.04 -8.18 -12.71
C ILE A 22 3.53 -8.41 -12.50
N PHE A 23 3.84 -9.28 -11.53
CA PHE A 23 5.17 -9.83 -11.33
C PHE A 23 5.23 -11.23 -11.94
N SER A 24 6.23 -11.48 -12.79
CA SER A 24 6.54 -12.84 -13.26
C SER A 24 7.02 -13.68 -12.08
N CYS A 25 6.39 -14.83 -11.84
CA CYS A 25 6.83 -15.75 -10.80
C CYS A 25 8.25 -16.25 -11.12
N PRO A 26 9.26 -16.12 -10.23
CA PRO A 26 10.63 -16.54 -10.52
C PRO A 26 10.83 -18.05 -10.62
N PHE A 27 9.81 -18.84 -10.27
CA PHE A 27 9.84 -20.31 -10.32
C PHE A 27 9.14 -20.88 -11.55
N CYS A 28 7.97 -20.36 -11.90
CA CYS A 28 7.17 -20.89 -13.02
C CYS A 28 7.11 -19.95 -14.24
N ASN A 29 7.64 -18.73 -14.13
CA ASN A 29 7.74 -17.71 -15.18
C ASN A 29 6.43 -17.39 -15.92
N HIS A 30 5.27 -17.73 -15.34
CA HIS A 30 3.98 -17.32 -15.87
C HIS A 30 3.80 -15.81 -15.63
N GLY A 31 3.52 -15.06 -16.69
CA GLY A 31 3.29 -13.61 -16.66
C GLY A 31 1.92 -13.21 -16.12
N THR A 32 1.13 -14.15 -15.64
CA THR A 32 -0.10 -13.88 -14.89
C THR A 32 0.30 -13.56 -13.45
N GLY A 33 0.36 -12.26 -13.14
CA GLY A 33 0.90 -11.70 -11.91
C GLY A 33 0.59 -12.49 -10.63
N VAL A 34 1.58 -12.58 -9.75
CA VAL A 34 1.42 -13.11 -8.39
C VAL A 34 0.44 -12.21 -7.63
N GLU A 35 -0.75 -12.72 -7.30
CA GLU A 35 -1.73 -12.02 -6.47
C GLU A 35 -1.34 -12.14 -4.98
N CYS A 36 -1.22 -11.00 -4.30
CA CYS A 36 -0.97 -10.94 -2.87
C CYS A 36 -2.31 -11.05 -2.12
N ARG A 37 -2.58 -12.20 -1.48
CA ARG A 37 -3.77 -12.44 -0.64
C ARG A 37 -3.51 -12.09 0.82
#